data_AF-A0A8W8N6N9-F1
#
_entry.id   AF-A0A8W8N6N9-F1
#
_cell.length_a   1.000
_cell.length_b   1.000
_cell.length_c   1.000
_cell.angle_alpha   90.00
_cell.angle_beta   90.00
_cell.angle_gamma   90.00
#
_symmetry.space_group_name_H-M   'P 1'
#
loop_
_entity.id
_entity.type
_entity.pdbx_description
1 polymer ?
#
loop_
_entity_poly.entity_id
_entity_poly.type
_entity_poly.pdbx_seq_one_letter_code
_entity_poly.pdbx_strand_id
1 'polypeptide(L)'
;MIVRAALFFAILICLNCEPLRTQAPNEAGNGSDNAPHIEQIDIDKELQKEVNTLESRLEFVENTLQNFQNNYNALKENFNSLKTNYNQATMRIQQLENLTHQTVMDLHDQSSKYFTLESINSNLQKTVDNTNVRLDDKTSALWTEISNVTEEVVSISGMTNRSFDILRSKNVLLENKFQEISNNQSNIVSTLNQIKFPGPQKNKLVVFVAQLSREILISTNKIIVFDKDQLNEGRGFDPHTGVFTATARGIYTFSASIESTNCDVRGAIYRNNEQFAHIAGHFVDREGALGSATSYVHLDEGDRVWVQWMGELNGRVGHVQSQFAGHLLHEMDI
;
A
#
# COMPACT_ATOMS: atom_id res chain seq x y z
N MET A 1 67.71 2.72 -109.33
CA MET A 1 67.46 3.62 -110.50
C MET A 1 68.71 4.37 -110.96
N ILE A 2 69.53 4.91 -110.05
CA ILE A 2 70.76 5.66 -110.41
C ILE A 2 71.89 4.75 -110.95
N VAL A 3 72.00 3.50 -110.45
CA VAL A 3 73.05 2.55 -110.89
C VAL A 3 72.78 2.00 -112.31
N ARG A 4 71.52 1.78 -112.68
CA ARG A 4 71.12 1.41 -114.06
C ARG A 4 71.43 2.51 -115.09
N ALA A 5 71.38 3.78 -114.68
CA ALA A 5 71.72 4.91 -115.53
C ALA A 5 73.24 5.02 -115.78
N ALA A 6 74.06 4.65 -114.79
CA ALA A 6 75.51 4.67 -114.92
C ALA A 6 76.03 3.55 -115.85
N LEU A 7 75.42 2.36 -115.81
CA LEU A 7 75.78 1.25 -116.71
C LEU A 7 75.41 1.53 -118.18
N PHE A 8 74.24 2.16 -118.42
CA PHE A 8 73.82 2.57 -119.76
C PHE A 8 74.76 3.61 -120.38
N PHE A 9 75.32 4.51 -119.56
CA PHE A 9 76.27 5.53 -120.01
C PHE A 9 77.63 4.94 -120.40
N ALA A 10 78.07 3.87 -119.74
CA ALA A 10 79.30 3.16 -120.12
C ALA A 10 79.15 2.38 -121.43
N ILE A 11 77.97 1.81 -121.70
CA ILE A 11 77.66 1.09 -122.94
C ILE A 11 77.56 2.03 -124.14
N LEU A 12 77.05 3.27 -123.95
CA LEU A 12 76.95 4.26 -125.02
C LEU A 12 78.31 4.79 -125.51
N ILE A 13 79.34 4.76 -124.68
CA ILE A 13 80.69 5.25 -125.03
C ILE A 13 81.48 4.19 -125.83
N CYS A 14 81.14 2.90 -125.71
CA CYS A 14 81.79 1.82 -126.47
C CYS A 14 81.19 1.57 -127.87
N LEU A 15 80.00 2.11 -128.17
CA LEU A 15 79.29 1.87 -129.44
C LEU A 15 79.59 2.88 -130.58
N ASN A 16 80.50 3.84 -130.37
CA ASN A 16 80.92 4.82 -131.39
C ASN A 16 82.24 4.46 -132.12
N CYS A 17 82.59 3.18 -132.19
CA CYS A 17 83.63 2.68 -133.11
C CYS A 17 82.97 2.12 -134.39
N GLU A 18 83.00 2.92 -135.45
CA GLU A 18 82.52 2.60 -136.80
C GLU A 18 83.50 1.66 -137.53
N PRO A 19 83.04 0.62 -138.26
CA PRO A 19 83.94 -0.31 -138.94
C PRO A 19 84.36 0.19 -140.36
N LEU A 20 85.65 0.01 -140.62
CA LEU A 20 86.45 0.17 -141.85
C LEU A 20 85.72 0.10 -143.21
N ARG A 21 86.03 1.04 -144.12
CA ARG A 21 85.93 0.82 -145.57
C ARG A 21 87.27 1.09 -146.27
N THR A 22 87.76 0.02 -146.90
CA THR A 22 88.93 -0.12 -147.74
C THR A 22 88.83 0.65 -149.07
N GLN A 23 89.93 1.21 -149.54
CA GLN A 23 90.32 1.21 -150.96
C GLN A 23 91.86 1.25 -151.07
N ALA A 24 92.44 0.16 -151.54
CA ALA A 24 93.80 0.13 -152.08
C ALA A 24 93.80 0.59 -153.55
N PRO A 25 94.97 1.00 -154.07
CA PRO A 25 95.42 0.41 -155.32
C PRO A 25 96.83 -0.19 -155.20
N ASN A 26 96.97 -1.31 -155.92
CA ASN A 26 98.14 -2.04 -156.42
C ASN A 26 99.46 -1.21 -156.43
N GLU A 27 100.65 -1.74 -156.13
CA GLU A 27 101.27 -2.97 -156.66
C GLU A 27 102.41 -3.49 -155.78
N ALA A 28 102.52 -4.83 -155.79
CA ALA A 28 103.69 -5.71 -155.82
C ALA A 28 104.84 -5.57 -154.79
N GLY A 29 105.05 -6.66 -154.02
CA GLY A 29 106.27 -6.84 -153.21
C GLY A 29 106.36 -8.11 -152.34
N ASN A 30 106.21 -9.28 -152.97
CA ASN A 30 106.77 -10.63 -152.69
C ASN A 30 107.26 -11.08 -151.27
N GLY A 31 106.73 -12.25 -150.83
CA GLY A 31 107.38 -13.28 -149.97
C GLY A 31 107.21 -13.15 -148.44
N SER A 32 107.16 -14.19 -147.61
CA SER A 32 106.95 -15.64 -147.67
C SER A 32 106.99 -16.17 -146.22
N ASP A 33 106.16 -17.18 -145.91
CA ASP A 33 106.37 -18.28 -144.93
C ASP A 33 106.45 -18.06 -143.39
N ASN A 34 105.41 -18.60 -142.74
CA ASN A 34 105.39 -19.63 -141.67
C ASN A 34 105.63 -19.32 -140.16
N ALA A 35 104.48 -19.37 -139.44
CA ALA A 35 104.19 -19.97 -138.12
C ALA A 35 104.52 -19.18 -136.82
N PRO A 36 103.80 -19.37 -135.68
CA PRO A 36 102.86 -20.45 -135.31
C PRO A 36 101.48 -20.02 -134.73
N HIS A 37 100.60 -21.01 -134.54
CA HIS A 37 99.30 -20.91 -133.84
C HIS A 37 99.45 -20.35 -132.42
N ILE A 38 98.78 -19.23 -132.15
CA ILE A 38 98.47 -18.74 -130.81
C ILE A 38 96.97 -19.01 -130.60
N GLU A 39 96.58 -19.69 -129.51
CA GLU A 39 95.18 -19.76 -129.08
C GLU A 39 94.64 -18.34 -128.94
N GLN A 40 93.73 -17.96 -129.83
CA GLN A 40 93.13 -16.64 -129.84
C GLN A 40 92.10 -16.61 -128.71
N ILE A 41 92.46 -15.99 -127.58
CA ILE A 41 91.53 -15.67 -126.49
C ILE A 41 90.40 -14.86 -127.11
N ASP A 42 89.18 -15.39 -127.06
CA ASP A 42 87.97 -14.70 -127.49
C ASP A 42 87.60 -13.68 -126.42
N ILE A 43 88.12 -12.46 -126.58
CA ILE A 43 88.04 -11.35 -125.63
C ILE A 43 86.57 -11.06 -125.25
N ASP A 44 85.64 -11.22 -126.19
CA ASP A 44 84.21 -11.00 -125.97
C ASP A 44 83.60 -12.01 -124.98
N LYS A 45 84.09 -13.25 -124.97
CA LYS A 45 83.61 -14.32 -124.08
C LYS A 45 84.09 -14.13 -122.63
N GLU A 46 85.33 -13.69 -122.43
CA GLU A 46 85.83 -13.34 -121.08
C GLU A 46 85.20 -12.05 -120.56
N LEU A 47 84.98 -11.03 -121.41
CA LEU A 47 84.21 -9.84 -121.01
C LEU A 47 82.80 -10.20 -120.55
N GLN A 48 82.09 -11.05 -121.29
CA GLN A 48 80.73 -11.47 -120.92
C GLN A 48 80.71 -12.22 -119.58
N LYS A 49 81.74 -13.00 -119.27
CA LYS A 49 81.88 -13.71 -117.99
C LYS A 49 82.15 -12.75 -116.83
N GLU A 50 82.95 -11.71 -117.03
CA GLU A 50 83.13 -10.64 -116.04
C GLU A 50 81.82 -9.85 -115.83
N VAL A 51 81.09 -9.53 -116.90
CA VAL A 51 79.77 -8.86 -116.82
C VAL A 51 78.79 -9.71 -116.00
N ASN A 52 78.65 -11.00 -116.31
CA ASN A 52 77.76 -11.90 -115.55
C ASN A 52 78.17 -12.01 -114.06
N THR A 53 79.48 -11.98 -113.79
CA THR A 53 80.02 -11.98 -112.41
C THR A 53 79.69 -10.68 -111.68
N LEU A 54 79.82 -9.53 -112.36
CA LEU A 54 79.47 -8.22 -111.82
C LEU A 54 77.97 -8.08 -111.57
N GLU A 55 77.12 -8.58 -112.47
CA GLU A 55 75.66 -8.62 -112.28
C GLU A 55 75.27 -9.46 -111.06
N SER A 56 75.85 -10.65 -110.90
CA SER A 56 75.61 -11.51 -109.73
C SER A 56 76.03 -10.84 -108.42
N ARG A 57 77.17 -10.13 -108.44
CA ARG A 57 77.65 -9.35 -107.28
C ARG A 57 76.75 -8.16 -106.99
N LEU A 58 76.25 -7.47 -108.03
CA LEU A 58 75.31 -6.37 -107.89
C LEU A 58 73.99 -6.85 -107.29
N GLU A 59 73.45 -7.97 -107.77
CA GLU A 59 72.24 -8.59 -107.22
C GLU A 59 72.42 -8.97 -105.74
N PHE A 60 73.57 -9.54 -105.37
CA PHE A 60 73.88 -9.83 -103.96
C PHE A 60 73.91 -8.57 -103.09
N VAL A 61 74.52 -7.48 -103.59
CA VAL A 61 74.57 -6.19 -102.87
C VAL A 61 73.18 -5.57 -102.75
N GLU A 62 72.37 -5.59 -103.82
CA GLU A 62 70.99 -5.11 -103.81
C GLU A 62 70.13 -5.88 -102.81
N ASN A 63 70.23 -7.22 -102.79
CA ASN A 63 69.53 -8.07 -101.82
C ASN A 63 69.99 -7.79 -100.37
N THR A 64 71.29 -7.60 -100.16
CA THR A 64 71.84 -7.26 -98.84
C THR A 64 71.34 -5.90 -98.36
N LEU A 65 71.29 -4.90 -99.25
CA LEU A 65 70.76 -3.57 -98.95
C LEU A 65 69.27 -3.62 -98.61
N GLN A 66 68.49 -4.41 -99.36
CA GLN A 66 67.06 -4.60 -99.09
C GLN A 66 66.83 -5.25 -97.72
N ASN A 67 67.61 -6.28 -97.38
CA ASN A 67 67.56 -6.90 -96.05
C ASN A 67 67.90 -5.91 -94.93
N PHE A 68 68.93 -5.07 -95.13
CA PHE A 68 69.28 -4.02 -94.18
C PHE A 68 68.15 -3.01 -93.99
N GLN A 69 67.51 -2.56 -95.07
CA GLN A 69 66.37 -1.64 -95.02
C GLN A 69 65.18 -2.25 -94.27
N ASN A 70 64.88 -3.53 -94.54
CA ASN A 70 63.81 -4.25 -93.84
C ASN A 70 64.09 -4.34 -92.33
N ASN A 71 65.33 -4.69 -91.94
CA ASN A 71 65.74 -4.75 -90.55
C ASN A 71 65.71 -3.39 -89.85
N TYR A 72 66.15 -2.33 -90.55
CA TYR A 72 66.08 -0.96 -90.04
C TYR A 72 64.62 -0.54 -89.77
N ASN A 73 63.71 -0.84 -90.69
CA ASN A 73 62.29 -0.54 -90.52
C ASN A 73 61.69 -1.32 -89.35
N ALA A 74 62.01 -2.62 -89.21
CA ALA A 74 61.55 -3.42 -88.08
C ALA A 74 62.08 -2.89 -86.73
N LEU A 75 63.36 -2.50 -86.66
CA LEU A 75 63.95 -1.90 -85.47
C LEU A 75 63.27 -0.57 -85.12
N LYS A 76 62.94 0.26 -86.12
CA LYS A 76 62.23 1.53 -85.94
C LYS A 76 60.82 1.30 -85.35
N GLU A 77 60.08 0.32 -85.86
CA GLU A 77 58.76 -0.04 -85.31
C GLU A 77 58.85 -0.59 -83.88
N ASN A 78 59.86 -1.41 -83.59
CA ASN A 78 60.11 -1.88 -82.22
C ASN A 78 60.42 -0.72 -81.27
N PHE A 79 61.24 0.25 -81.70
CA PHE A 79 61.54 1.44 -80.91
C PHE A 79 60.28 2.29 -80.64
N ASN A 80 59.43 2.48 -81.65
CA ASN A 80 58.16 3.20 -81.49
C ASN A 80 57.21 2.49 -80.52
N SER A 81 57.14 1.16 -80.59
CA SER A 81 56.36 0.34 -79.68
C SER A 81 56.89 0.44 -78.24
N LEU A 82 58.21 0.35 -78.06
CA LEU A 82 58.85 0.51 -76.75
C LEU A 82 58.60 1.90 -76.15
N LYS A 83 58.70 2.96 -76.96
CA LYS A 83 58.38 4.33 -76.54
C LYS A 83 56.93 4.47 -76.07
N THR A 84 56.00 3.83 -76.78
CA THR A 84 54.58 3.81 -76.41
C THR A 84 54.36 3.09 -75.07
N ASN A 85 54.96 1.90 -74.91
CA ASN A 85 54.89 1.14 -73.67
C ASN A 85 55.50 1.90 -72.48
N TYR A 86 56.62 2.59 -72.70
CA TYR A 86 57.25 3.45 -71.69
C TYR A 86 56.30 4.56 -71.23
N ASN A 87 55.71 5.30 -72.17
CA ASN A 87 54.76 6.37 -71.83
C ASN A 87 53.52 5.83 -71.07
N GLN A 88 53.00 4.67 -71.47
CA GLN A 88 51.91 4.02 -70.75
C GLN A 88 52.30 3.60 -69.33
N ALA A 89 53.51 3.07 -69.14
CA ALA A 89 54.03 2.73 -67.83
C ALA A 89 54.16 3.96 -66.93
N THR A 90 54.67 5.08 -67.46
CA THR A 90 54.75 6.36 -66.74
C THR A 90 53.39 6.86 -66.27
N MET A 91 52.37 6.82 -67.13
CA MET A 91 51.00 7.23 -66.74
C MET A 91 50.43 6.30 -65.66
N ARG A 92 50.66 4.99 -65.74
CA ARG A 92 50.23 4.04 -64.71
C ARG A 92 50.92 4.29 -63.37
N ILE A 93 52.22 4.61 -63.38
CA ILE A 93 52.96 4.97 -62.16
C ILE A 93 52.33 6.20 -61.49
N GLN A 94 52.05 7.26 -62.26
CA GLN A 94 51.39 8.46 -61.73
C GLN A 94 50.00 8.17 -61.15
N GLN A 95 49.22 7.30 -61.81
CA GLN A 95 47.92 6.86 -61.28
C GLN A 95 48.06 6.12 -59.95
N LEU A 96 49.05 5.22 -59.84
CA LEU A 96 49.34 4.49 -58.61
C LEU A 96 49.84 5.41 -57.49
N GLU A 97 50.65 6.42 -57.79
CA GLU A 97 51.11 7.43 -56.83
C GLU A 97 49.93 8.23 -56.27
N ASN A 98 49.02 8.69 -57.12
CA ASN A 98 47.81 9.40 -56.70
C ASN A 98 46.90 8.53 -55.83
N LEU A 99 46.67 7.27 -56.24
CA LEU A 99 45.86 6.32 -55.46
C LEU A 99 46.51 6.02 -54.09
N THR A 100 47.83 5.89 -54.06
CA THR A 100 48.60 5.68 -52.82
C THR A 100 48.44 6.88 -51.89
N HIS A 101 48.55 8.11 -52.41
CA HIS A 101 48.37 9.32 -51.62
C HIS A 101 46.96 9.40 -51.02
N GLN A 102 45.93 9.16 -51.83
CA GLN A 102 44.54 9.14 -51.35
C GLN A 102 44.34 8.09 -50.26
N THR A 103 44.88 6.88 -50.44
CA THR A 103 44.77 5.80 -49.46
C THR A 103 45.43 6.16 -48.14
N VAL A 104 46.59 6.84 -48.17
CA VAL A 104 47.27 7.31 -46.96
C VAL A 104 46.43 8.37 -46.24
N MET A 105 45.81 9.30 -46.97
CA MET A 105 44.92 10.29 -46.38
C MET A 105 43.69 9.65 -45.74
N ASP A 106 43.06 8.69 -46.41
CA ASP A 106 41.88 7.98 -45.90
C ASP A 106 42.23 7.18 -44.63
N LEU A 107 43.39 6.51 -44.61
CA LEU A 107 43.89 5.81 -43.42
C LEU A 107 44.18 6.76 -42.26
N HIS A 108 44.68 7.97 -42.54
CA HIS A 108 44.92 8.97 -41.51
C HIS A 108 43.61 9.49 -40.88
N ASP A 109 42.59 9.73 -41.70
CA ASP A 109 41.24 10.10 -41.22
C ASP A 109 40.62 8.98 -40.39
N GLN A 110 40.72 7.72 -40.84
CA GLN A 110 40.26 6.55 -40.08
C GLN A 110 40.98 6.42 -38.73
N SER A 111 42.29 6.60 -38.70
CA SER A 111 43.09 6.57 -37.47
C SER A 111 42.63 7.65 -36.48
N SER A 112 42.37 8.87 -36.97
CA SER A 112 41.85 9.97 -36.14
C SER A 112 40.46 9.68 -35.55
N LYS A 113 39.58 9.05 -36.34
CA LYS A 113 38.27 8.58 -35.87
C LYS A 113 38.41 7.48 -34.80
N TYR A 114 39.36 6.56 -34.97
CA TYR A 114 39.63 5.50 -34.00
C TYR A 114 40.08 6.07 -32.65
N PHE A 115 41.02 7.02 -32.63
CA PHE A 115 41.45 7.67 -31.38
C PHE A 115 40.31 8.39 -30.66
N THR A 116 39.41 9.01 -31.43
CA THR A 116 38.21 9.66 -30.87
C THR A 116 37.29 8.62 -30.22
N LEU A 117 37.04 7.50 -30.89
CA LEU A 117 36.24 6.39 -30.35
C LEU A 117 36.87 5.78 -29.10
N GLU A 118 38.19 5.63 -29.07
CA GLU A 118 38.91 5.12 -27.90
C GLU A 118 38.76 6.06 -26.69
N SER A 119 38.85 7.37 -26.90
CA SER A 119 38.61 8.38 -25.87
C SER A 119 37.17 8.33 -25.34
N ILE A 120 36.18 8.23 -26.24
CA ILE A 120 34.76 8.10 -25.87
C ILE A 120 34.55 6.82 -25.06
N ASN A 121 35.11 5.69 -25.49
CA ASN A 121 34.98 4.42 -24.80
C ASN A 121 35.60 4.48 -23.39
N SER A 122 36.76 5.13 -23.23
CA SER A 122 37.37 5.36 -21.92
C SER A 122 36.48 6.18 -21.00
N ASN A 123 35.83 7.24 -21.52
CA ASN A 123 34.93 8.07 -20.73
C ASN A 123 33.62 7.33 -20.37
N LEU A 124 33.09 6.51 -21.27
CA LEU A 124 31.95 5.65 -20.98
C LEU A 124 32.29 4.65 -19.87
N GLN A 125 33.46 4.00 -19.94
CA GLN A 125 33.90 3.07 -18.90
C GLN A 125 33.99 3.75 -17.53
N LYS A 126 34.62 4.93 -17.45
CA LYS A 126 34.67 5.71 -16.20
C LYS A 126 33.27 6.05 -15.68
N THR A 127 32.34 6.38 -16.57
CA THR A 127 30.95 6.68 -16.18
C THR A 127 30.28 5.44 -15.60
N VAL A 128 30.43 4.29 -16.25
CA VAL A 128 29.91 3.00 -15.77
C VAL A 128 30.48 2.67 -14.40
N ASP A 129 31.80 2.75 -14.23
CA ASP A 129 32.48 2.45 -12.97
C ASP A 129 31.97 3.37 -11.84
N ASN A 130 31.89 4.69 -12.09
CA ASN A 130 31.36 5.65 -11.13
C ASN A 130 29.90 5.37 -10.77
N THR A 131 29.07 5.00 -11.74
CA THR A 131 27.66 4.65 -11.47
C THR A 131 27.54 3.38 -10.66
N ASN A 132 28.40 2.39 -10.89
CA ASN A 132 28.42 1.15 -10.13
C ASN A 132 28.82 1.41 -8.67
N VAL A 133 29.86 2.21 -8.43
CA VAL A 133 30.25 2.62 -7.06
C VAL A 133 29.10 3.32 -6.35
N ARG A 134 28.46 4.29 -6.99
CA ARG A 134 27.32 5.01 -6.39
C ARG A 134 26.13 4.09 -6.09
N LEU A 135 25.90 3.08 -6.94
CA LEU A 135 24.83 2.10 -6.73
C LEU A 135 25.16 1.19 -5.55
N ASP A 136 26.41 0.76 -5.42
CA ASP A 136 26.89 -0.07 -4.31
C ASP A 136 26.80 0.67 -2.98
N ASP A 137 27.22 1.94 -2.93
CA ASP A 137 27.10 2.80 -1.75
C ASP A 137 25.64 2.94 -1.30
N LYS A 138 24.73 3.21 -2.24
CA LYS A 138 23.29 3.32 -1.95
C LYS A 138 22.70 2.00 -1.46
N THR A 139 23.11 0.89 -2.07
CA THR A 139 22.65 -0.45 -1.71
C THR A 139 23.11 -0.79 -0.28
N SER A 140 24.36 -0.48 0.05
CA SER A 140 24.93 -0.66 1.39
C SER A 140 24.23 0.20 2.45
N ALA A 141 23.93 1.46 2.12
CA ALA A 141 23.17 2.34 3.00
C ALA A 141 21.75 1.80 3.28
N LEU A 142 21.04 1.35 2.24
CA LEU A 142 19.72 0.74 2.38
C LEU A 142 19.74 -0.54 3.22
N TRP A 143 20.76 -1.40 3.03
CA TRP A 143 20.93 -2.59 3.85
C TRP A 143 21.13 -2.26 5.33
N THR A 144 21.89 -1.20 5.62
CA THR A 144 22.11 -0.73 6.99
C THR A 144 20.81 -0.23 7.61
N GLU A 145 20.02 0.55 6.87
CA GLU A 145 18.72 1.05 7.33
C GLU A 145 17.73 -0.10 7.59
N ILE A 146 17.64 -1.07 6.68
CA ILE A 146 16.82 -2.28 6.86
C ILE A 146 17.26 -3.06 8.10
N SER A 147 18.56 -3.20 8.34
CA SER A 147 19.08 -3.88 9.53
C SER A 147 18.63 -3.20 10.81
N ASN A 148 18.77 -1.86 10.89
CA ASN A 148 18.36 -1.09 12.05
C ASN A 148 16.86 -1.22 12.34
N VAL A 149 16.02 -1.10 11.31
CA VAL A 149 14.56 -1.28 11.44
C VAL A 149 14.22 -2.70 11.88
N THR A 150 14.94 -3.70 11.36
CA THR A 150 14.73 -5.11 11.75
C THR A 150 15.05 -5.32 13.23
N GLU A 151 16.15 -4.75 13.73
CA GLU A 151 16.51 -4.80 15.16
C GLU A 151 15.47 -4.13 16.05
N GLU A 152 14.96 -2.96 15.66
CA GLU A 152 13.89 -2.27 16.38
C GLU A 152 12.61 -3.12 16.45
N VAL A 153 12.19 -3.71 15.33
CA VAL A 153 10.99 -4.57 15.27
C VAL A 153 11.16 -5.79 16.18
N VAL A 154 12.34 -6.42 16.20
CA VAL A 154 12.63 -7.55 17.10
C VAL A 154 12.55 -7.12 18.57
N SER A 155 13.11 -5.95 18.90
CA SER A 155 13.05 -5.39 20.26
C SER A 155 11.61 -5.13 20.70
N ILE A 156 10.81 -4.45 19.86
CA ILE A 156 9.40 -4.17 20.11
C ILE A 156 8.62 -5.48 20.30
N SER A 157 8.81 -6.45 19.41
CA SER A 157 8.18 -7.77 19.53
C SER A 157 8.51 -8.44 20.87
N GLY A 158 9.78 -8.38 21.29
CA GLY A 158 10.22 -8.88 22.59
C GLY A 158 9.55 -8.16 23.77
N MET A 159 9.40 -6.83 23.71
CA MET A 159 8.67 -6.06 24.73
C MET A 159 7.19 -6.42 24.78
N THR A 160 6.54 -6.50 23.62
CA THR A 160 5.12 -6.87 23.49
C THR A 160 4.85 -8.26 24.07
N ASN A 161 5.69 -9.25 23.77
CA ASN A 161 5.56 -10.59 24.33
C ASN A 161 5.65 -10.60 25.86
N ARG A 162 6.61 -9.87 26.44
CA ARG A 162 6.72 -9.73 27.90
C ARG A 162 5.47 -9.08 28.50
N SER A 163 4.90 -8.06 27.86
CA SER A 163 3.65 -7.45 28.30
C SER A 163 2.48 -8.45 28.27
N PHE A 164 2.38 -9.28 27.22
CA PHE A 164 1.37 -10.33 27.15
C PHE A 164 1.54 -11.38 28.25
N ASP A 165 2.78 -11.80 28.56
CA ASP A 165 3.04 -12.75 29.65
C ASP A 165 2.62 -12.19 31.02
N ILE A 166 2.87 -10.90 31.26
CA ILE A 166 2.42 -10.21 32.47
C ILE A 166 0.88 -10.18 32.54
N LEU A 167 0.21 -9.80 31.45
CA LEU A 167 -1.26 -9.78 31.39
C LEU A 167 -1.86 -11.17 31.61
N ARG A 168 -1.27 -12.20 31.00
CA ARG A 168 -1.66 -13.59 31.19
C ARG A 168 -1.55 -14.01 32.65
N SER A 169 -0.44 -13.69 33.30
CA SER A 169 -0.21 -13.99 34.71
C SER A 169 -1.22 -13.28 35.62
N LYS A 170 -1.53 -12.00 35.32
CA LYS A 170 -2.56 -11.24 36.05
C LYS A 170 -3.96 -11.83 35.86
N ASN A 171 -4.31 -12.27 34.66
CA ASN A 171 -5.60 -12.92 34.40
C ASN A 171 -5.75 -14.22 35.18
N VAL A 172 -4.69 -15.04 35.25
CA VAL A 172 -4.70 -16.26 36.08
C VAL A 172 -4.93 -15.92 37.56
N LEU A 173 -4.26 -14.87 38.07
CA LEU A 173 -4.46 -14.44 39.46
C LEU A 173 -5.89 -13.93 39.71
N LEU A 174 -6.45 -13.17 38.77
CA LEU A 174 -7.83 -12.68 38.83
C LEU A 174 -8.81 -13.86 38.86
N GLU A 175 -8.64 -14.84 37.98
CA GLU A 175 -9.48 -16.03 37.94
C GLU A 175 -9.45 -16.78 39.28
N ASN A 176 -8.26 -16.98 39.85
CA ASN A 176 -8.11 -17.61 41.17
C ASN A 176 -8.85 -16.83 42.27
N LYS A 177 -8.77 -15.50 42.27
CA LYS A 177 -9.50 -14.66 43.24
C LYS A 177 -11.01 -14.74 43.05
N PHE A 178 -11.49 -14.81 41.81
CA PHE A 178 -12.92 -15.02 41.54
C PHE A 178 -13.41 -16.35 42.10
N GLN A 179 -12.64 -17.43 41.93
CA GLN A 179 -12.97 -18.73 42.50
C GLN A 179 -12.98 -18.70 44.03
N GLU A 180 -12.02 -18.03 44.67
CA GLU A 180 -11.98 -17.87 46.13
C GLU A 180 -13.21 -17.11 46.65
N ILE A 181 -13.58 -15.99 45.99
CA ILE A 181 -14.79 -15.24 46.33
C ILE A 181 -16.04 -16.11 46.17
N SER A 182 -16.14 -16.88 45.09
CA SER A 182 -17.28 -17.77 44.84
C SER A 182 -17.41 -18.84 45.94
N ASN A 183 -16.30 -19.47 46.33
CA ASN A 183 -16.27 -20.42 47.43
C ASN A 183 -16.70 -19.78 48.75
N ASN A 184 -16.20 -18.58 49.06
CA ASN A 184 -16.57 -17.84 50.25
C ASN A 184 -18.06 -17.48 50.27
N GLN A 185 -18.62 -17.06 49.13
CA GLN A 185 -20.07 -16.82 48.99
C GLN A 185 -20.88 -18.09 49.26
N SER A 186 -20.49 -19.22 48.68
CA SER A 186 -21.15 -20.52 48.92
C SER A 186 -21.12 -20.90 50.40
N ASN A 187 -19.98 -20.72 51.08
CA ASN A 187 -19.84 -20.97 52.51
C ASN A 187 -20.77 -20.07 53.33
N ILE A 188 -20.81 -18.76 53.06
CA ILE A 188 -21.69 -17.81 53.76
C ILE A 188 -23.16 -18.21 53.60
N VAL A 189 -23.61 -18.52 52.38
CA VAL A 189 -24.98 -18.95 52.12
C VAL A 189 -25.31 -20.22 52.90
N SER A 190 -24.38 -21.19 52.94
CA SER A 190 -24.58 -22.43 53.71
C SER A 190 -24.73 -22.16 55.22
N THR A 191 -23.90 -21.27 55.79
CA THR A 191 -23.97 -20.89 57.19
C THR A 191 -25.26 -20.15 57.51
N LEU A 192 -25.68 -19.20 56.67
CA LEU A 192 -26.95 -18.48 56.83
C LEU A 192 -28.15 -19.43 56.85
N ASN A 193 -28.13 -20.46 55.99
CA ASN A 193 -29.19 -21.48 55.96
C ASN A 193 -29.21 -22.37 57.22
N GLN A 194 -28.10 -22.47 57.95
CA GLN A 194 -28.00 -23.25 59.20
C GLN A 194 -28.38 -22.43 60.45
N ILE A 195 -28.42 -21.10 60.37
CA ILE A 195 -28.87 -20.25 61.46
C ILE A 195 -30.41 -20.32 61.54
N LYS A 196 -30.93 -21.12 62.46
CA LYS A 196 -32.33 -21.06 62.91
C LYS A 196 -32.51 -19.84 63.80
N PHE A 197 -33.05 -18.77 63.26
CA PHE A 197 -33.59 -17.69 64.07
C PHE A 197 -34.83 -18.20 64.83
N PRO A 198 -35.02 -17.91 66.13
CA PRO A 198 -36.36 -17.86 66.70
C PRO A 198 -37.14 -16.87 65.82
N GLY A 199 -38.26 -17.29 65.25
CA GLY A 199 -39.06 -16.41 64.40
C GLY A 199 -39.36 -15.09 65.11
N PRO A 200 -39.56 -13.99 64.37
CA PRO A 200 -39.99 -12.75 64.99
C PRO A 200 -41.27 -13.02 65.78
N GLN A 201 -41.28 -12.77 67.10
CA GLN A 201 -42.54 -12.54 67.79
C GLN A 201 -43.15 -11.31 67.14
N LYS A 202 -44.12 -11.55 66.26
CA LYS A 202 -45.01 -10.51 65.74
C LYS A 202 -45.83 -10.03 66.94
N ASN A 203 -45.35 -9.00 67.66
CA ASN A 203 -46.22 -8.26 68.55
C ASN A 203 -47.35 -7.69 67.69
N LYS A 204 -48.61 -8.05 67.98
CA LYS A 204 -49.74 -7.43 67.29
C LYS A 204 -49.81 -5.96 67.71
N LEU A 205 -49.52 -5.06 66.78
CA LEU A 205 -49.79 -3.64 66.97
C LEU A 205 -51.30 -3.41 66.84
N VAL A 206 -51.94 -3.03 67.93
CA VAL A 206 -53.35 -2.61 67.96
C VAL A 206 -53.43 -1.23 68.60
N VAL A 207 -53.74 -0.22 67.80
CA VAL A 207 -53.90 1.17 68.26
C VAL A 207 -54.85 1.92 67.34
N PHE A 208 -55.77 2.68 67.94
CA PHE A 208 -56.62 3.60 67.20
C PHE A 208 -56.77 4.95 67.90
N VAL A 209 -57.04 5.96 67.09
CA VAL A 209 -57.41 7.31 67.50
C VAL A 209 -58.48 7.79 66.53
N ALA A 210 -59.65 8.14 67.03
CA ALA A 210 -60.77 8.65 66.26
C ALA A 210 -61.35 9.92 66.90
N GLN A 211 -61.85 10.82 66.07
CA GLN A 211 -62.51 12.04 66.49
C GLN A 211 -63.80 12.25 65.70
N LEU A 212 -64.63 13.19 66.14
CA LEU A 212 -65.76 13.63 65.33
C LEU A 212 -65.25 14.51 64.17
N SER A 213 -65.85 14.36 62.99
CA SER A 213 -65.59 15.21 61.83
C SER A 213 -66.33 16.55 61.90
N ARG A 214 -67.45 16.60 62.65
CA ARG A 214 -68.35 17.74 62.81
C ARG A 214 -69.17 17.63 64.10
N GLU A 215 -69.81 18.73 64.50
CA GLU A 215 -70.77 18.72 65.61
C GLU A 215 -71.93 17.76 65.29
N ILE A 216 -72.34 16.97 66.28
CA ILE A 216 -73.47 16.03 66.15
C ILE A 216 -74.55 16.31 67.19
N LEU A 217 -75.80 16.07 66.81
CA LEU A 217 -76.91 15.96 67.76
C LEU A 217 -77.09 14.48 68.11
N ILE A 218 -77.05 14.17 69.40
CA ILE A 218 -77.14 12.79 69.89
C ILE A 218 -78.23 12.65 70.95
N SER A 219 -79.04 11.60 70.84
CA SER A 219 -80.03 11.26 71.86
C SER A 219 -79.41 10.50 73.03
N THR A 220 -80.05 10.57 74.20
CA THR A 220 -79.68 9.77 75.37
C THR A 220 -79.58 8.27 75.05
N ASN A 221 -78.61 7.59 75.63
CA ASN A 221 -78.32 6.17 75.46
C ASN A 221 -77.94 5.77 74.02
N LYS A 222 -77.27 6.66 73.28
CA LYS A 222 -76.73 6.38 71.94
C LYS A 222 -75.21 6.36 71.94
N ILE A 223 -74.65 5.49 71.12
CA ILE A 223 -73.21 5.41 70.88
C ILE A 223 -72.75 6.69 70.16
N ILE A 224 -71.67 7.29 70.63
CA ILE A 224 -71.01 8.40 69.94
C ILE A 224 -70.15 7.80 68.83
N VAL A 225 -70.52 8.10 67.58
CA VAL A 225 -69.80 7.61 66.40
C VAL A 225 -68.71 8.61 66.02
N PHE A 226 -67.47 8.35 66.45
CA PHE A 226 -66.29 9.11 66.04
C PHE A 226 -65.91 8.72 64.62
N ASP A 227 -66.47 9.44 63.64
CA ASP A 227 -66.50 9.09 62.22
C ASP A 227 -65.20 9.38 61.45
N LYS A 228 -64.21 10.00 62.10
CA LYS A 228 -62.91 10.30 61.51
C LYS A 228 -61.80 9.63 62.29
N ASP A 229 -61.27 8.52 61.76
CA ASP A 229 -60.07 7.88 62.28
C ASP A 229 -58.80 8.61 61.81
N GLN A 230 -57.88 8.83 62.75
CA GLN A 230 -56.54 9.35 62.50
C GLN A 230 -55.50 8.24 62.46
N LEU A 231 -55.74 7.16 63.23
CA LEU A 231 -54.91 5.99 63.35
C LEU A 231 -55.83 4.79 63.64
N ASN A 232 -55.56 3.63 63.03
CA ASN A 232 -56.35 2.41 63.23
C ASN A 232 -55.54 1.15 62.86
N GLU A 233 -54.33 1.08 63.41
CA GLU A 233 -53.45 -0.08 63.23
C GLU A 233 -54.00 -1.29 63.99
N GLY A 234 -53.93 -2.46 63.37
CA GLY A 234 -54.64 -3.65 63.86
C GLY A 234 -56.14 -3.67 63.53
N ARG A 235 -56.68 -2.60 62.91
CA ARG A 235 -58.04 -2.51 62.34
C ARG A 235 -59.17 -2.95 63.29
N GLY A 236 -59.03 -2.61 64.57
CA GLY A 236 -60.02 -2.95 65.60
C GLY A 236 -61.17 -1.95 65.69
N PHE A 237 -60.98 -0.68 65.29
CA PHE A 237 -62.02 0.36 65.39
C PHE A 237 -62.81 0.48 64.09
N ASP A 238 -64.14 0.57 64.18
CA ASP A 238 -65.02 0.85 63.04
C ASP A 238 -65.63 2.27 63.15
N PRO A 239 -65.19 3.22 62.32
CA PRO A 239 -65.68 4.61 62.36
C PRO A 239 -67.14 4.75 61.93
N HIS A 240 -67.74 3.75 61.29
CA HIS A 240 -69.16 3.80 60.92
C HIS A 240 -70.08 3.46 62.10
N THR A 241 -69.58 2.71 63.08
CA THR A 241 -70.34 2.29 64.26
C THR A 241 -69.88 2.95 65.56
N GLY A 242 -68.67 3.51 65.59
CA GLY A 242 -68.06 4.07 66.80
C GLY A 242 -67.55 3.02 67.78
N VAL A 243 -67.39 1.77 67.32
CA VAL A 243 -67.10 0.62 68.18
C VAL A 243 -65.72 0.05 67.87
N PHE A 244 -64.93 -0.16 68.91
CA PHE A 244 -63.72 -0.96 68.87
C PHE A 244 -64.04 -2.43 69.15
N THR A 245 -63.44 -3.35 68.40
CA THR A 245 -63.49 -4.80 68.61
C THR A 245 -62.06 -5.32 68.82
N ALA A 246 -61.81 -5.99 69.93
CA ALA A 246 -60.48 -6.52 70.24
C ALA A 246 -60.06 -7.62 69.25
N THR A 247 -58.89 -7.47 68.63
CA THR A 247 -58.31 -8.44 67.67
C THR A 247 -57.27 -9.37 68.31
N ALA A 248 -57.08 -9.23 69.63
CA ALA A 248 -56.23 -10.05 70.46
C ALA A 248 -56.70 -9.98 71.92
N ARG A 249 -56.50 -11.08 72.66
CA ARG A 249 -56.67 -11.10 74.11
C ARG A 249 -55.56 -10.29 74.78
N GLY A 250 -55.91 -9.43 75.73
CA GLY A 250 -54.92 -8.60 76.41
C GLY A 250 -55.48 -7.49 77.29
N ILE A 251 -54.56 -6.69 77.82
CA ILE A 251 -54.89 -5.46 78.56
C ILE A 251 -54.87 -4.28 77.60
N TYR A 252 -55.99 -3.56 77.52
CA TYR A 252 -56.15 -2.38 76.68
C TYR A 252 -56.28 -1.12 77.52
N THR A 253 -55.80 -0.01 76.99
CA THR A 253 -56.06 1.33 77.52
C THR A 253 -57.03 2.05 76.60
N PHE A 254 -58.07 2.66 77.15
CA PHE A 254 -58.99 3.52 76.42
C PHE A 254 -59.05 4.91 77.04
N SER A 255 -59.05 5.93 76.19
CA SER A 255 -59.24 7.33 76.57
C SER A 255 -60.30 7.96 75.70
N ALA A 256 -61.25 8.66 76.32
CA ALA A 256 -62.31 9.36 75.63
C ALA A 256 -62.48 10.77 76.20
N SER A 257 -62.70 11.75 75.33
CA SER A 257 -63.14 13.10 75.67
C SER A 257 -64.41 13.43 74.91
N ILE A 258 -65.31 14.17 75.55
CA ILE A 258 -66.59 14.60 74.99
C ILE A 258 -66.77 16.08 75.32
N GLU A 259 -66.96 16.88 74.28
CA GLU A 259 -67.32 18.30 74.34
C GLU A 259 -68.82 18.43 74.12
N SER A 260 -69.53 19.17 74.97
CA SER A 260 -70.96 19.48 74.82
C SER A 260 -71.19 20.98 74.83
N THR A 261 -71.98 21.50 73.90
CA THR A 261 -72.24 22.94 73.75
C THR A 261 -73.60 23.39 74.29
N ASN A 262 -74.41 22.47 74.83
CA ASN A 262 -75.78 22.78 75.28
C ASN A 262 -76.20 22.20 76.64
N CYS A 263 -75.40 21.30 77.24
CA CYS A 263 -75.74 20.63 78.50
C CYS A 263 -74.52 19.97 79.15
N ASP A 264 -74.66 19.50 80.39
CA ASP A 264 -73.66 18.70 81.10
C ASP A 264 -73.23 17.50 80.24
N VAL A 265 -71.93 17.21 80.22
CA VAL A 265 -71.43 15.96 79.68
C VAL A 265 -71.71 14.85 80.69
N ARG A 266 -72.53 13.88 80.29
CA ARG A 266 -72.62 12.57 80.93
C ARG A 266 -72.39 11.53 79.86
N GLY A 267 -71.29 10.81 79.96
CA GLY A 267 -70.95 9.72 79.07
C GLY A 267 -70.36 8.55 79.83
N ALA A 268 -70.14 7.46 79.14
CA ALA A 268 -69.49 6.29 79.69
C ALA A 268 -68.79 5.48 78.61
N ILE A 269 -67.70 4.82 78.99
CA ILE A 269 -67.04 3.81 78.16
C ILE A 269 -67.57 2.44 78.59
N TYR A 270 -68.06 1.68 77.62
CA TYR A 270 -68.68 0.38 77.82
C TYR A 270 -67.81 -0.73 77.22
N ARG A 271 -67.79 -1.90 77.86
CA ARG A 271 -67.32 -3.18 77.31
C ARG A 271 -68.50 -4.15 77.31
N ASN A 272 -68.92 -4.67 76.15
CA ASN A 272 -69.99 -5.68 76.04
C ASN A 272 -71.26 -5.39 76.86
N ASN A 273 -71.67 -4.11 76.94
CA ASN A 273 -72.81 -3.58 77.72
C ASN A 273 -72.55 -3.34 79.22
N GLU A 274 -71.35 -3.58 79.72
CA GLU A 274 -70.93 -3.19 81.06
C GLU A 274 -70.17 -1.86 81.01
N GLN A 275 -70.66 -0.85 81.75
CA GLN A 275 -69.94 0.41 81.91
C GLN A 275 -68.69 0.17 82.79
N PHE A 276 -67.52 0.60 82.31
CA PHE A 276 -66.27 0.52 83.11
C PHE A 276 -65.56 1.86 83.31
N ALA A 277 -66.01 2.94 82.66
CA ALA A 277 -65.55 4.29 82.94
C ALA A 277 -66.69 5.30 82.78
N HIS A 278 -66.74 6.32 83.64
CA HIS A 278 -67.70 7.41 83.56
C HIS A 278 -67.01 8.69 83.06
N ILE A 279 -67.67 9.43 82.18
CA ILE A 279 -67.22 10.71 81.64
C ILE A 279 -68.21 11.77 82.13
N ALA A 280 -67.72 12.73 82.90
CA ALA A 280 -68.54 13.81 83.46
C ALA A 280 -67.90 15.17 83.18
N GLY A 281 -68.73 16.15 82.86
CA GLY A 281 -68.35 17.55 82.72
C GLY A 281 -69.55 18.45 82.99
N HIS A 282 -69.34 19.55 83.70
CA HIS A 282 -70.40 20.51 84.02
C HIS A 282 -70.47 21.62 82.97
N PHE A 283 -71.68 21.98 82.57
CA PHE A 283 -71.92 23.00 81.57
C PHE A 283 -71.91 24.40 82.16
N VAL A 284 -71.17 25.28 81.51
CA VAL A 284 -71.11 26.72 81.81
C VAL A 284 -71.62 27.48 80.58
N ASP A 285 -72.58 28.37 80.78
CA ASP A 285 -73.17 29.17 79.70
C ASP A 285 -72.08 29.92 78.93
N ARG A 286 -72.15 29.88 77.60
CA ARG A 286 -71.14 30.40 76.63
C ARG A 286 -69.77 29.71 76.58
N GLU A 287 -69.43 28.83 77.52
CA GLU A 287 -68.15 28.09 77.54
C GLU A 287 -68.29 26.61 77.13
N GLY A 288 -69.47 26.01 77.32
CA GLY A 288 -69.69 24.59 77.07
C GLY A 288 -69.34 23.69 78.26
N ALA A 289 -69.20 22.39 77.99
CA ALA A 289 -68.75 21.38 78.95
C ALA A 289 -67.74 20.45 78.26
N LEU A 290 -66.66 20.10 78.96
CA LEU A 290 -65.71 19.06 78.53
C LEU A 290 -65.60 18.02 79.63
N GLY A 291 -65.82 16.75 79.27
CA GLY A 291 -65.55 15.61 80.13
C GLY A 291 -64.54 14.69 79.48
N SER A 292 -63.68 14.06 80.28
CA SER A 292 -62.78 13.01 79.78
C SER A 292 -62.62 11.88 80.79
N ALA A 293 -62.29 10.69 80.31
CA ALA A 293 -61.92 9.56 81.13
C ALA A 293 -60.89 8.69 80.42
N THR A 294 -59.98 8.12 81.20
CA THR A 294 -59.06 7.08 80.75
C THR A 294 -59.18 5.89 81.70
N SER A 295 -59.27 4.69 81.15
CA SER A 295 -59.35 3.46 81.96
C SER A 295 -58.70 2.29 81.24
N TYR A 296 -58.39 1.26 82.02
CA TYR A 296 -57.74 0.04 81.59
C TYR A 296 -58.72 -1.11 81.71
N VAL A 297 -58.74 -2.01 80.72
CA VAL A 297 -59.67 -3.13 80.73
C VAL A 297 -59.04 -4.36 80.08
N HIS A 298 -59.30 -5.51 80.69
CA HIS A 298 -59.02 -6.80 80.07
C HIS A 298 -60.07 -7.07 78.99
N LEU A 299 -59.62 -7.34 77.77
CA LEU A 299 -60.46 -7.78 76.66
C LEU A 299 -60.04 -9.15 76.17
N ASP A 300 -61.02 -10.00 75.93
CA ASP A 300 -60.86 -11.19 75.08
C ASP A 300 -61.03 -10.82 73.62
N GLU A 301 -60.48 -11.64 72.72
CA GLU A 301 -60.67 -11.44 71.28
C GLU A 301 -62.17 -11.45 70.94
N GLY A 302 -62.64 -10.41 70.25
CA GLY A 302 -64.05 -10.19 69.93
C GLY A 302 -64.82 -9.30 70.90
N ASP A 303 -64.27 -8.96 72.08
CA ASP A 303 -64.91 -8.00 72.98
C ASP A 303 -65.05 -6.62 72.34
N ARG A 304 -66.17 -5.95 72.60
CA ARG A 304 -66.54 -4.68 71.98
C ARG A 304 -66.52 -3.53 72.98
N VAL A 305 -65.89 -2.42 72.61
CA VAL A 305 -65.76 -1.20 73.43
C VAL A 305 -66.26 0.03 72.68
N TRP A 306 -67.05 0.87 73.34
CA TRP A 306 -67.56 2.12 72.76
C TRP A 306 -67.81 3.19 73.81
N VAL A 307 -68.00 4.43 73.34
CA VAL A 307 -68.43 5.55 74.18
C VAL A 307 -69.91 5.82 73.94
N GLN A 308 -70.68 5.94 75.02
CA GLN A 308 -72.12 6.19 74.96
C GLN A 308 -72.44 7.54 75.61
N TRP A 309 -73.33 8.30 74.97
CA TRP A 309 -73.94 9.48 75.55
C TRP A 309 -75.02 9.07 76.56
N MET A 310 -74.87 9.54 77.80
CA MET A 310 -75.72 9.23 78.97
C MET A 310 -76.36 10.49 79.56
N GLY A 311 -76.37 11.61 78.83
CA GLY A 311 -76.99 12.86 79.29
C GLY A 311 -78.49 12.74 79.48
N GLU A 312 -79.04 13.41 80.50
CA GLU A 312 -80.49 13.50 80.71
C GLU A 312 -81.20 14.20 79.54
N LEU A 313 -80.47 15.06 78.83
CA LEU A 313 -80.91 15.76 77.62
C LEU A 313 -80.18 15.23 76.38
N ASN A 314 -80.77 15.46 75.21
CA ASN A 314 -80.08 15.27 73.93
C ASN A 314 -78.86 16.21 73.87
N GLY A 315 -77.70 15.64 73.62
CA GLY A 315 -76.43 16.35 73.57
C GLY A 315 -76.18 16.97 72.21
N ARG A 316 -75.58 18.15 72.20
CA ARG A 316 -74.92 18.75 71.04
C ARG A 316 -73.42 18.60 71.24
N VAL A 317 -72.85 17.56 70.66
CA VAL A 317 -71.47 17.14 70.92
C VAL A 317 -70.53 17.79 69.91
N GLY A 318 -69.61 18.61 70.42
CA GLY A 318 -68.62 19.36 69.64
C GLY A 318 -67.53 18.45 69.07
N HIS A 319 -66.90 18.86 67.98
CA HIS A 319 -65.95 18.00 67.25
C HIS A 319 -64.48 18.25 67.56
N VAL A 320 -64.14 19.43 68.10
CA VAL A 320 -62.75 19.84 68.26
C VAL A 320 -62.10 19.11 69.43
N GLN A 321 -62.84 18.95 70.54
CA GLN A 321 -62.31 18.33 71.76
C GLN A 321 -62.90 16.93 72.03
N SER A 322 -63.73 16.38 71.12
CA SER A 322 -64.30 15.04 71.26
C SER A 322 -63.49 13.99 70.51
N GLN A 323 -62.84 13.10 71.25
CA GLN A 323 -61.94 12.07 70.74
C GLN A 323 -62.16 10.74 71.48
N PHE A 324 -61.90 9.63 70.80
CA PHE A 324 -61.82 8.31 71.39
C PHE A 324 -60.58 7.58 70.87
N ALA A 325 -59.73 7.13 71.78
CA ALA A 325 -58.49 6.46 71.47
C ALA A 325 -58.31 5.21 72.33
N GLY A 326 -57.59 4.23 71.81
CA GLY A 326 -57.19 3.07 72.59
C GLY A 326 -56.06 2.29 71.95
N HIS A 327 -55.33 1.53 72.77
CA HIS A 327 -54.26 0.66 72.31
C HIS A 327 -54.11 -0.58 73.19
N LEU A 328 -53.57 -1.65 72.61
CA LEU A 328 -53.14 -2.84 73.32
C LEU A 328 -51.86 -2.52 74.09
N LEU A 329 -51.94 -2.59 75.41
CA LEU A 329 -50.79 -2.39 76.30
C LEU A 329 -49.95 -3.66 76.40
N HIS A 330 -50.62 -4.81 76.52
CA HIS A 330 -49.98 -6.11 76.65
C HIS A 330 -50.87 -7.22 76.07
N GLU A 331 -50.39 -7.89 75.03
CA GLU A 331 -50.99 -9.13 74.52
C GLU A 331 -50.77 -10.26 75.52
N MET A 332 -51.80 -11.07 75.76
CA MET A 332 -51.72 -12.21 76.65
C MET A 332 -52.01 -13.49 75.89
N ASP A 333 -51.15 -14.49 76.07
CA ASP A 333 -51.36 -15.81 75.52
C ASP A 333 -52.58 -16.49 76.20
N ILE A 334 -53.20 -17.41 75.48
CA ILE A 334 -54.37 -18.20 75.92
C ILE A 334 -54.03 -19.06 77.13
#